data_AF-A0AA51D9L8-F1
#
_entry.id   AF-A0AA51D9L8-F1
#
_cell.length_a   1.000
_cell.length_b   1.000
_cell.length_c   1.000
_cell.angle_alpha   90.00
_cell.angle_beta   90.00
_cell.angle_gamma   90.00
#
_symmetry.space_group_name_H-M   'P 1'
#
loop_
_entity.id
_entity.type
_entity.pdbx_description
1 polymer ?
#
loop_
_entity_poly.entity_id
_entity_poly.type
_entity_poly.pdbx_seq_one_letter_code
_entity_poly.pdbx_strand_id
1 'polypeptide(L)' 'MKKLIHDLLGDRLLELSRYITLESSSRSMIIDQTSLKRDGYQISMY' A
#
# COMPACT_ATOMS: atom_id res chain seq x y z
N MET A 1 -17.02 -1.78 -17.27
CA MET A 1 -15.54 -1.85 -17.22
C MET A 1 -14.90 -0.76 -16.36
N LYS A 2 -15.16 0.54 -16.57
CA LYS A 2 -14.57 1.61 -15.72
C LYS A 2 -14.83 1.45 -14.22
N LYS A 3 -16.05 1.07 -13.83
CA LYS A 3 -16.43 0.85 -12.42
C LYS A 3 -15.66 -0.31 -11.79
N LEU A 4 -15.59 -1.45 -12.46
CA LEU A 4 -14.84 -2.63 -12.00
C LEU A 4 -13.34 -2.32 -11.79
N ILE A 5 -12.72 -1.56 -12.70
CA ILE A 5 -11.31 -1.15 -12.55
C ILE A 5 -11.14 -0.22 -11.35
N HIS A 6 -12.09 0.70 -11.13
CA HIS A 6 -12.06 1.61 -9.99
C HIS A 6 -12.21 0.87 -8.66
N ASP A 7 -13.13 -0.11 -8.61
CA ASP A 7 -13.36 -0.92 -7.41
C ASP A 7 -12.12 -1.78 -7.08
N LEU A 8 -11.52 -2.44 -8.09
CA LEU A 8 -10.29 -3.22 -7.91
C LEU A 8 -9.09 -2.36 -7.47
N LEU A 9 -8.98 -1.14 -7.99
CA LEU A 9 -7.96 -0.17 -7.56
C LEU A 9 -8.23 0.28 -6.13
N GLY A 10 -9.48 0.56 -5.77
CA GLY A 10 -9.90 0.93 -4.43
C GLY A 10 -9.54 -0.15 -3.41
N ASP A 11 -9.88 -1.40 -3.67
CA ASP A 11 -9.58 -2.53 -2.81
C ASP A 11 -8.07 -2.70 -2.59
N ARG A 12 -7.27 -2.53 -3.65
CA ARG A 12 -5.80 -2.61 -3.54
C ARG A 12 -5.20 -1.43 -2.81
N LEU A 13 -5.69 -0.21 -3.03
CA LEU A 13 -5.24 0.95 -2.28
C LEU A 13 -5.59 0.84 -0.79
N LEU A 14 -6.78 0.31 -0.47
CA LEU A 14 -7.21 0.07 0.90
C LEU A 14 -6.33 -0.97 1.58
N GLU A 15 -5.98 -2.06 0.89
CA GLU A 15 -5.04 -3.05 1.40
C GLU A 15 -3.65 -2.46 1.67
N LEU A 16 -3.11 -1.67 0.74
CA LEU A 16 -1.81 -1.01 0.90
C LEU A 16 -1.82 0.02 2.03
N SER A 17 -2.95 0.70 2.27
CA SER A 17 -3.10 1.68 3.35
C SER A 17 -2.91 1.10 4.75
N ARG A 18 -3.02 -0.23 4.90
CA ARG A 18 -2.73 -0.93 6.17
C ARG A 18 -1.25 -0.92 6.53
N TYR A 19 -0.38 -0.74 5.54
CA TYR A 19 1.07 -0.89 5.70
C TYR A 19 1.84 0.37 5.31
N ILE A 20 1.23 1.28 4.58
CA ILE A 20 1.90 2.42 3.97
C ILE A 20 1.22 3.72 4.38
N THR A 21 2.01 4.62 4.96
CA THR A 21 1.62 6.00 5.21
C THR A 21 2.39 6.92 4.27
N LEU A 22 1.66 7.77 3.56
CA LEU A 22 2.23 8.78 2.66
C LEU A 22 2.28 10.13 3.36
N GLU A 23 3.48 10.65 3.58
CA GLU A 23 3.71 12.00 4.07
C GLU A 23 3.82 12.94 2.87
N SER A 24 2.69 13.53 2.48
CA SER A 24 2.57 14.38 1.28
C SER A 24 3.45 15.63 1.34
N SER A 25 3.68 16.17 2.53
CA SER A 25 4.50 17.36 2.79
C SER A 25 5.98 17.13 2.46
N SER A 26 6.51 15.96 2.81
CA SER A 26 7.92 15.59 2.62
C SER A 26 8.15 14.71 1.41
N ARG A 27 7.08 14.33 0.68
CA ARG A 27 7.10 13.30 -0.37
C ARG A 27 7.77 12.01 0.10
N SER A 28 7.60 11.68 1.38
CA SER A 28 8.14 10.46 1.97
C SER A 28 7.06 9.41 2.17
N MET A 29 7.48 8.15 2.14
CA MET A 29 6.61 7.00 2.35
C MET A 29 7.14 6.22 3.54
N ILE A 30 6.31 6.03 4.55
CA ILE A 30 6.59 5.20 5.72
C ILE A 30 5.96 3.84 5.47
N ILE A 31 6.76 2.79 5.56
CA ILE A 31 6.33 1.41 5.33
C ILE A 31 6.48 0.64 6.64
N ASP A 32 5.37 0.12 7.18
CA ASP A 32 5.39 -0.81 8.31
C ASP A 32 5.84 -2.20 7.83
N GLN A 33 7.16 -2.39 7.86
CA GLN A 33 7.77 -3.66 7.48
C GLN A 33 7.39 -4.82 8.41
N THR A 34 7.05 -4.54 9.66
CA THR A 34 6.73 -5.58 10.65
C THR A 34 5.40 -6.22 10.30
N SER A 35 4.38 -5.39 10.06
CA SER A 35 3.06 -5.87 9.66
C SER A 35 3.09 -6.52 8.28
N LEU A 36 3.84 -5.98 7.31
CA LEU A 36 4.01 -6.60 6.00
C LEU A 36 4.62 -8.01 6.09
N LYS A 37 5.74 -8.15 6.82
CA LYS A 37 6.40 -9.46 6.98
C LYS A 37 5.51 -10.46 7.71
N ARG A 38 4.79 -10.02 8.75
CA ARG A 38 3.84 -10.86 9.48
C ARG A 38 2.74 -11.40 8.57
N ASP A 39 2.29 -10.58 7.62
CA ASP A 39 1.24 -10.93 6.67
C ASP A 39 1.78 -11.65 5.40
N GLY A 40 3.07 -12.01 5.40
CA GLY A 40 3.71 -12.81 4.36
C GLY A 40 4.27 -12.01 3.18
N TYR A 41 4.26 -10.68 3.25
CA TYR A 41 4.77 -9.80 2.21
C TYR A 41 6.29 -9.57 2.34
N GLN A 42 6.97 -9.46 1.19
CA GLN A 42 8.37 -9.06 1.09
C GLN A 42 8.48 -7.71 0.39
N ILE A 43 9.32 -6.83 0.94
CA ILE A 43 9.67 -5.55 0.32
C ILE A 43 10.91 -5.77 -0.54
N SER A 44 10.83 -5.41 -1.81
CA SER A 44 11.96 -5.40 -2.75
C SER A 44 12.27 -3.95 -3.12
N MET A 45 13.54 -3.57 -3.06
CA MET A 45 14.06 -2.29 -3.54
C MET A 45 14.97 -2.56 -4.74
N TYR A 46 14.73 -1.88 -5.86
CA TYR A 46 15.51 -1.96 -7.10
C TYR A 46 16.04 -0.57 -7.46
#